data_AF-A0A7S0FKZ9-F1
#
_entry.id   AF-A0A7S0FKZ9-F1
#
_cell.length_a   1.000
_cell.length_b   1.000
_cell.length_c   1.000
_cell.angle_alpha   90.00
_cell.angle_beta   90.00
_cell.angle_gamma   90.00
#
_symmetry.space_group_name_H-M   'P 1'
#
loop_
_entity.id
_entity.type
_entity.pdbx_description
1 polymer ?
#
loop_
_entity_poly.entity_id
_entity_poly.type
_entity_poly.pdbx_seq_one_letter_code
_entity_poly.pdbx_strand_id
1 'polypeptide(L)'
;MKLVVASPATFLVALAFGLSIFASVEAQETDCPLTCKHGSVCKKGFADLGGLDALNPNLVAGEGGYHCDCSKDDKHTGLACETKYEVCDKKVTCFNGAKCTKQENDGKWGCDCTAADGLFAGKYCENKATAMCETTDDGLETNSWFCTNNGSCRDNASNVNKKCSCADGYKGPHCEVKKDTVVAEEQGE
;
A
#
# COMPACT_ATOMS: atom_id res chain seq x y z
N MET A 1 -32.94 -28.85 74.75
CA MET A 1 -33.41 -29.53 73.53
C MET A 1 -34.51 -28.67 72.89
N LYS A 2 -34.48 -28.58 71.56
CA LYS A 2 -35.14 -27.61 70.66
C LYS A 2 -36.66 -27.47 70.84
N LEU A 3 -37.17 -26.26 70.55
CA LEU A 3 -38.17 -25.89 69.50
C LEU A 3 -38.87 -24.59 69.93
N VAL A 4 -39.30 -23.62 69.11
CA VAL A 4 -39.14 -23.23 67.70
C VAL A 4 -39.66 -21.77 67.63
N VAL A 5 -39.09 -20.97 66.73
CA VAL A 5 -39.38 -19.56 66.42
C VAL A 5 -40.67 -19.41 65.60
N ALA A 6 -41.45 -18.33 65.79
CA ALA A 6 -42.20 -17.68 64.70
C ALA A 6 -42.53 -16.20 65.02
N SER A 7 -42.24 -15.34 64.05
CA SER A 7 -42.38 -13.86 64.00
C SER A 7 -43.80 -13.44 63.56
N PRO A 8 -44.17 -12.14 63.69
CA PRO A 8 -45.01 -11.57 62.65
C PRO A 8 -44.59 -10.19 62.12
N ALA A 9 -44.96 -9.99 60.85
CA ALA A 9 -45.41 -8.75 60.21
C ALA A 9 -44.37 -7.75 59.67
N THR A 10 -43.91 -8.09 58.47
CA THR A 10 -43.68 -7.23 57.29
C THR A 10 -44.27 -5.81 57.30
N PHE A 11 -43.41 -4.80 57.14
CA PHE A 11 -43.71 -3.49 56.56
C PHE A 11 -42.96 -3.37 55.23
N LEU A 12 -43.68 -3.22 54.12
CA LEU A 12 -43.10 -2.88 52.82
C LEU A 12 -43.74 -1.57 52.34
N VAL A 13 -42.97 -0.48 52.41
CA VAL A 13 -43.26 0.78 51.72
C VAL A 13 -42.43 0.76 50.43
N ALA A 14 -43.10 0.61 49.29
CA ALA A 14 -42.47 0.68 47.99
C ALA A 14 -42.34 2.15 47.56
N LEU A 15 -41.12 2.71 47.65
CA LEU A 15 -40.76 3.98 47.01
C LEU A 15 -40.26 3.68 45.60
N ALA A 16 -41.10 3.97 44.60
CA ALA A 16 -40.73 3.90 43.19
C ALA A 16 -39.85 5.11 42.84
N PHE A 17 -38.53 4.93 42.88
CA PHE A 17 -37.59 5.87 42.26
C PHE A 17 -37.54 5.57 40.75
N GLY A 18 -38.12 6.47 39.95
CA GLY A 18 -37.96 6.45 38.50
C GLY A 18 -36.51 6.72 38.14
N LEU A 19 -35.79 5.68 37.71
CA LEU A 19 -34.52 5.84 37.02
C LEU A 19 -34.79 6.32 35.59
N SER A 20 -34.53 7.60 35.33
CA SER A 20 -34.35 8.10 33.97
C SER A 20 -33.13 7.42 33.37
N ILE A 21 -33.38 6.43 32.51
CA ILE A 21 -32.36 5.79 31.69
C ILE A 21 -31.98 6.81 30.60
N PHE A 22 -30.93 7.59 30.82
CA PHE A 22 -30.23 8.23 29.72
C PHE A 22 -29.49 7.12 28.97
N ALA A 23 -30.09 6.61 27.91
CA ALA A 23 -29.37 5.81 26.93
C ALA A 23 -28.35 6.74 26.27
N SER A 24 -27.10 6.69 26.73
CA SER A 24 -25.98 7.24 25.99
C SER A 24 -25.91 6.47 24.67
N VAL A 25 -26.33 7.11 23.58
CA VAL A 25 -25.93 6.68 22.24
C VAL A 25 -24.43 6.94 22.17
N GLU A 26 -23.65 5.92 22.51
CA GLU A 26 -22.25 5.86 22.11
C GLU A 26 -22.27 5.80 20.58
N ALA A 27 -21.93 6.91 19.93
CA ALA A 27 -21.56 6.86 18.52
C ALA A 27 -20.43 5.83 18.43
N GLN A 28 -20.70 4.72 17.76
CA GLN A 28 -19.73 3.65 17.56
C GLN A 28 -18.53 4.26 16.85
N GLU A 29 -17.49 4.55 17.63
CA GLU A 29 -16.16 4.88 17.13
C GLU A 29 -15.72 3.66 16.34
N THR A 30 -15.89 3.73 15.02
CA THR A 30 -15.46 2.67 14.14
C THR A 30 -13.94 2.64 14.22
N ASP A 31 -13.44 1.68 14.99
CA ASP A 31 -12.02 1.41 15.14
C ASP A 31 -11.35 1.40 13.78
N CYS A 32 -10.22 2.11 13.67
CA CYS A 32 -9.52 2.20 12.40
C CYS A 32 -8.83 0.85 12.11
N PRO A 33 -9.05 0.24 10.94
CA PRO A 33 -8.42 -1.04 10.61
C PRO A 33 -6.92 -0.92 10.26
N LEU A 34 -6.39 0.31 10.14
CA LEU A 34 -5.03 0.57 9.66
C LEU A 34 -4.07 0.92 10.80
N THR A 35 -2.88 0.31 10.75
CA THR A 35 -1.74 0.70 11.58
C THR A 35 -0.91 1.75 10.85
N CYS A 36 -1.21 3.02 11.09
CA CYS A 36 -0.52 4.16 10.49
C CYS A 36 0.93 4.33 10.99
N LYS A 37 1.84 4.67 10.07
CA LYS A 37 3.26 4.90 10.40
C LYS A 37 3.58 6.38 10.57
N HIS A 38 4.76 6.69 11.11
CA HIS A 38 5.27 8.07 11.24
C HIS A 38 4.34 9.00 12.06
N GLY A 39 3.55 8.44 12.97
CA GLY A 39 2.59 9.22 13.76
C GLY A 39 1.41 9.75 12.95
N SER A 40 1.20 9.28 11.72
CA SER A 40 0.04 9.66 10.90
C SER A 40 -1.27 9.17 11.51
N VAL A 41 -2.35 9.91 11.20
CA VAL A 41 -3.69 9.67 11.74
C VAL A 41 -4.53 8.93 10.71
N CYS A 42 -5.20 7.87 11.15
CA CYS A 42 -6.15 7.17 10.31
C CYS A 42 -7.44 7.98 10.12
N LYS A 43 -7.90 8.07 8.89
CA LYS A 43 -9.10 8.83 8.50
C LYS A 43 -10.01 7.98 7.63
N LYS A 44 -11.31 8.15 7.82
CA LYS A 44 -12.33 7.60 6.93
C LYS A 44 -12.52 8.51 5.73
N GLY A 45 -12.53 7.94 4.54
CA GLY A 45 -12.70 8.62 3.26
C GLY A 45 -11.61 8.27 2.26
N PHE A 46 -11.64 8.96 1.12
CA PHE A 46 -10.60 8.90 0.10
C PHE A 46 -9.37 9.68 0.56
N ALA A 47 -8.18 9.11 0.35
CA ALA A 47 -6.94 9.82 0.58
C ALA A 47 -6.78 10.93 -0.48
N ASP A 48 -6.46 12.16 -0.05
CA ASP A 48 -5.93 13.18 -0.96
C ASP A 48 -4.41 13.05 -0.96
N LEU A 49 -3.85 12.39 -1.98
CA LEU A 49 -2.41 12.17 -2.07
C LEU A 49 -1.71 13.32 -2.82
N GLY A 50 -2.37 14.48 -2.95
CA GLY A 50 -1.75 15.70 -3.45
C GLY A 50 -1.17 15.55 -4.86
N GLY A 51 -1.80 14.75 -5.72
CA GLY A 51 -1.37 14.51 -7.11
C GLY A 51 -0.35 13.37 -7.27
N LEU A 52 0.06 12.70 -6.18
CA LEU A 52 0.78 11.41 -6.26
C LEU A 52 -0.14 10.28 -6.77
N ASP A 53 -1.46 10.47 -6.68
CA ASP A 53 -2.49 9.59 -7.24
C ASP A 53 -2.29 9.30 -8.74
N ALA A 54 -1.77 10.29 -9.49
CA ALA A 54 -1.50 10.15 -10.92
C ALA A 54 -0.21 9.37 -11.23
N LEU A 55 0.65 9.13 -10.23
CA LEU A 55 1.98 8.54 -10.39
C LEU A 55 2.06 7.10 -9.89
N ASN A 56 1.04 6.59 -9.19
CA ASN A 56 1.01 5.20 -8.75
C ASN A 56 -0.41 4.60 -8.85
N PRO A 57 -0.67 3.75 -9.86
CA PRO A 57 -1.97 3.08 -10.02
C PRO A 57 -2.28 2.03 -8.93
N ASN A 58 -1.33 1.76 -8.03
CA ASN A 58 -1.51 0.85 -6.88
C ASN A 58 -1.86 1.58 -5.57
N LEU A 59 -2.13 2.89 -5.61
CA LEU A 59 -2.70 3.63 -4.47
C LEU A 59 -4.16 3.22 -4.29
N VAL A 60 -4.37 2.26 -3.39
CA VAL A 60 -5.66 1.58 -3.20
C VAL A 60 -6.68 2.56 -2.63
N ALA A 61 -7.92 2.47 -3.12
CA ALA A 61 -9.08 2.94 -2.36
C ALA A 61 -9.03 2.27 -0.97
N GLY A 62 -9.01 3.09 0.08
CA GLY A 62 -8.78 2.63 1.45
C GLY A 62 -9.50 1.35 1.86
N GLU A 63 -8.87 0.50 2.68
CA GLU A 63 -9.52 -0.69 3.22
C GLU A 63 -10.73 -0.28 4.07
N GLY A 64 -11.92 -0.75 3.72
CA GLY A 64 -13.16 -0.28 4.38
C GLY A 64 -13.42 1.22 4.24
N GLY A 65 -12.76 1.89 3.28
CA GLY A 65 -12.79 3.33 3.11
C GLY A 65 -11.93 4.11 4.11
N TYR A 66 -10.85 3.52 4.66
CA TYR A 66 -9.91 4.23 5.54
C TYR A 66 -8.54 4.42 4.90
N HIS A 67 -7.84 5.50 5.25
CA HIS A 67 -6.45 5.75 4.86
C HIS A 67 -5.68 6.42 6.00
N CYS A 68 -4.36 6.35 5.98
CA CYS A 68 -3.52 7.15 6.86
C CYS A 68 -3.20 8.51 6.22
N ASP A 69 -3.36 9.58 6.98
CA ASP A 69 -3.04 10.95 6.54
C ASP A 69 -1.52 11.19 6.59
N CYS A 70 -0.85 10.91 5.48
CA CYS A 70 0.60 10.99 5.40
C CYS A 70 1.08 12.44 5.31
N SER A 71 1.90 12.87 6.27
CA SER A 71 2.57 14.17 6.22
C SER A 71 3.53 14.24 5.03
N LYS A 72 3.46 15.34 4.28
CA LYS A 72 4.37 15.62 3.17
C LYS A 72 5.82 15.84 3.64
N ASP A 73 6.00 16.28 4.88
CA ASP A 73 7.32 16.53 5.45
C ASP A 73 8.09 15.23 5.69
N ASP A 74 7.37 14.15 5.99
CA ASP A 74 7.95 12.82 6.21
C ASP A 74 8.35 12.12 4.90
N LYS A 75 7.87 12.60 3.74
CA LYS A 75 8.12 12.00 2.42
C LYS A 75 7.76 10.51 2.33
N HIS A 76 6.63 10.15 2.93
CA HIS A 76 6.05 8.81 2.83
C HIS A 76 4.62 8.88 2.27
N THR A 77 4.21 7.82 1.59
CA THR A 77 2.89 7.60 1.00
C THR A 77 2.49 6.13 1.15
N GLY A 78 1.41 5.70 0.51
CA GLY A 78 0.83 4.37 0.68
C GLY A 78 -0.32 4.36 1.70
N LEU A 79 -0.98 3.22 1.83
CA LEU A 79 -2.20 3.09 2.65
C LEU A 79 -1.92 3.37 4.13
N ALA A 80 -0.72 3.01 4.59
CA ALA A 80 -0.25 3.14 5.97
C ALA A 80 0.95 4.11 6.11
N CYS A 81 1.22 4.94 5.09
CA CYS A 81 2.40 5.81 5.01
C CYS A 81 3.74 5.03 5.09
N GLU A 82 3.78 3.86 4.45
CA GLU A 82 4.91 2.93 4.45
C GLU A 82 5.89 3.11 3.30
N THR A 83 5.47 3.76 2.21
CA THR A 83 6.27 3.89 1.00
C THR A 83 6.98 5.23 0.99
N LYS A 84 8.31 5.21 1.14
CA LYS A 84 9.15 6.40 0.98
C LYS A 84 9.12 6.89 -0.47
N TYR A 85 9.14 8.21 -0.67
CA TYR A 85 9.26 8.80 -2.00
C TYR A 85 10.26 9.97 -2.05
N GLU A 86 10.75 10.26 -3.25
CA GLU A 86 11.58 11.41 -3.57
C GLU A 86 11.05 12.07 -4.85
N VAL A 87 10.83 13.39 -4.82
CA VAL A 87 10.34 14.16 -5.99
C VAL A 87 11.55 14.72 -6.72
N CYS A 88 11.79 14.25 -7.95
CA CYS A 88 12.93 14.67 -8.77
C CYS A 88 12.67 15.97 -9.50
N ASP A 89 11.47 16.08 -10.07
CA ASP A 89 10.90 17.28 -10.64
C ASP A 89 9.37 17.24 -10.51
N LYS A 90 8.67 18.17 -11.16
CA LYS A 90 7.21 18.23 -11.08
C LYS A 90 6.47 17.02 -11.71
N LYS A 91 7.16 16.14 -12.44
CA LYS A 91 6.58 15.04 -13.23
C LYS A 91 7.11 13.65 -12.85
N VAL A 92 8.24 13.59 -12.13
CA VAL A 92 8.92 12.35 -11.76
C VAL A 92 9.07 12.28 -10.25
N THR A 93 8.50 11.22 -9.69
CA THR A 93 8.66 10.81 -8.29
C THR A 93 9.21 9.40 -8.26
N CYS A 94 10.24 9.17 -7.45
CA CYS A 94 10.83 7.85 -7.23
C CYS A 94 10.35 7.28 -5.90
N PHE A 95 9.93 6.02 -5.89
CA PHE A 95 9.40 5.35 -4.71
C PHE A 95 10.40 4.38 -4.09
N ASN A 96 10.05 3.89 -2.90
CA ASN A 96 10.75 2.81 -2.20
C ASN A 96 12.24 3.12 -1.95
N GLY A 97 12.57 4.39 -1.70
CA GLY A 97 13.94 4.82 -1.41
C GLY A 97 14.85 4.99 -2.63
N ALA A 98 14.35 4.75 -3.84
CA ALA A 98 15.09 4.96 -5.09
C ALA A 98 15.60 6.41 -5.24
N LYS A 99 16.69 6.59 -5.98
CA LYS A 99 17.35 7.89 -6.15
C LYS A 99 16.98 8.57 -7.45
N CYS A 100 16.76 9.89 -7.37
CA CYS A 100 16.58 10.71 -8.56
C CYS A 100 17.90 10.83 -9.32
N THR A 101 17.90 10.45 -10.60
CA THR A 101 19.05 10.57 -11.49
C THR A 101 18.65 11.29 -12.78
N LYS A 102 19.60 12.00 -13.38
CA LYS A 102 19.42 12.54 -14.73
C LYS A 102 19.93 11.53 -15.73
N GLN A 103 19.07 11.15 -16.67
CA GLN A 103 19.44 10.26 -17.76
C GLN A 103 20.44 10.96 -18.67
N GLU A 104 21.54 10.29 -19.01
CA GLU A 104 22.62 10.87 -19.83
C GLU A 104 22.16 11.27 -21.23
N ASN A 105 21.18 10.54 -21.78
CA ASN A 105 20.75 10.66 -23.17
C ASN A 105 19.99 11.95 -23.49
N ASP A 106 19.12 12.39 -22.59
CA ASP A 106 18.23 13.55 -22.82
C ASP A 106 18.13 14.49 -21.60
N GLY A 107 18.89 14.21 -20.54
CA GLY A 107 18.90 14.99 -19.31
C GLY A 107 17.61 14.91 -18.50
N LYS A 108 16.63 14.08 -18.89
CA LYS A 108 15.37 13.93 -18.15
C LYS A 108 15.61 13.23 -16.82
N TRP A 109 14.79 13.58 -15.84
CA TRP A 109 14.78 12.89 -14.56
C TRP A 109 14.25 11.46 -14.71
N GLY A 110 14.89 10.54 -14.01
CA GLY A 110 14.47 9.15 -13.85
C GLY A 110 14.84 8.64 -12.46
N CYS A 111 14.48 7.39 -12.21
CA CYS A 111 14.72 6.73 -10.94
C CYS A 111 15.78 5.65 -11.08
N ASP A 112 16.78 5.70 -10.21
CA ASP A 112 17.70 4.59 -10.00
C ASP A 112 17.13 3.64 -8.97
N CYS A 113 16.53 2.55 -9.45
CA CYS A 113 15.95 1.53 -8.59
C CYS A 113 16.99 0.64 -7.91
N THR A 114 18.26 0.68 -8.33
CA THR A 114 19.32 -0.09 -7.67
C THR A 114 19.67 0.49 -6.28
N ALA A 115 19.35 1.77 -6.07
CA ALA A 115 19.49 2.46 -4.80
C ALA A 115 18.23 2.35 -3.90
N ALA A 116 17.21 1.59 -4.32
CA ALA A 116 15.97 1.41 -3.55
C ALA A 116 16.18 0.53 -2.30
N ASP A 117 15.28 0.66 -1.32
CA ASP A 117 15.22 -0.10 -0.08
C ASP A 117 14.59 -1.50 -0.34
N GLY A 118 15.15 -2.24 -1.29
CA GLY A 118 14.69 -3.56 -1.74
C GLY A 118 14.78 -3.73 -3.27
N LEU A 119 14.20 -4.82 -3.77
CA LEU A 119 14.18 -5.12 -5.20
C LEU A 119 12.90 -4.57 -5.83
N PHE A 120 13.05 -3.47 -6.57
CA PHE A 120 11.97 -2.77 -7.24
C PHE A 120 12.32 -2.49 -8.70
N ALA A 121 11.29 -2.49 -9.54
CA ALA A 121 11.39 -2.09 -10.94
C ALA A 121 10.20 -1.20 -11.31
N GLY A 122 10.25 -0.64 -12.51
CA GLY A 122 9.25 0.31 -13.01
C GLY A 122 9.84 1.68 -13.24
N LYS A 123 9.09 2.52 -13.93
CA LYS A 123 9.54 3.87 -14.28
C LYS A 123 9.79 4.72 -13.03
N TYR A 124 9.07 4.43 -11.94
CA TYR A 124 9.10 5.14 -10.67
C TYR A 124 9.58 4.23 -9.53
N CYS A 125 10.12 3.04 -9.85
CA CYS A 125 10.50 2.00 -8.90
C CYS A 125 9.34 1.53 -8.00
N GLU A 126 8.12 1.49 -8.56
CA GLU A 126 6.86 1.23 -7.87
C GLU A 126 6.52 -0.26 -7.76
N ASN A 127 7.10 -1.11 -8.62
CA ASN A 127 6.76 -2.53 -8.66
C ASN A 127 7.75 -3.34 -7.85
N LYS A 128 7.27 -3.93 -6.75
CA LYS A 128 8.07 -4.85 -5.93
C LYS A 128 8.33 -6.16 -6.67
N ALA A 129 9.51 -6.72 -6.47
CA ALA A 129 9.81 -8.07 -6.94
C ALA A 129 8.82 -9.11 -6.38
N THR A 130 8.30 -9.95 -7.28
CA THR A 130 7.38 -11.05 -7.00
C THR A 130 8.02 -12.43 -7.20
N ALA A 131 9.10 -12.52 -8.00
CA ALA A 131 9.86 -13.75 -8.20
C ALA A 131 11.36 -13.44 -8.32
N MET A 132 12.19 -14.25 -7.66
CA MET A 132 13.65 -14.21 -7.79
C MET A 132 14.10 -15.23 -8.82
N CYS A 133 14.99 -14.84 -9.72
CA CYS A 133 15.54 -15.70 -10.76
C CYS A 133 16.95 -16.12 -10.37
N GLU A 134 17.16 -17.43 -10.34
CA GLU A 134 18.49 -18.01 -10.20
C GLU A 134 19.25 -17.79 -11.52
N THR A 135 20.45 -17.20 -11.43
CA THR A 135 21.41 -17.23 -12.53
C THR A 135 22.43 -18.30 -12.19
N THR A 136 22.41 -19.40 -12.92
CA THR A 136 23.42 -20.45 -12.77
C THR A 136 24.76 -19.92 -13.28
N ASP A 137 25.60 -19.48 -12.34
CA ASP A 137 27.07 -19.53 -12.35
C ASP A 137 27.74 -19.34 -13.73
N ASP A 138 27.43 -18.24 -14.41
CA ASP A 138 28.04 -17.83 -15.68
C ASP A 138 29.31 -16.97 -15.48
N GLY A 139 29.93 -17.04 -14.30
CA GLY A 139 31.13 -16.27 -13.95
C GLY A 139 30.89 -14.75 -13.92
N LEU A 140 29.63 -14.33 -14.05
CA LEU A 140 29.17 -12.98 -13.79
C LEU A 140 28.68 -12.94 -12.34
N GLU A 141 29.51 -12.37 -11.48
CA GLU A 141 29.15 -11.91 -10.13
C GLU A 141 28.03 -10.85 -10.23
N THR A 142 26.82 -11.25 -10.59
CA THR A 142 25.68 -10.33 -10.65
C THR A 142 24.44 -11.01 -10.07
N ASN A 143 24.19 -10.66 -8.81
CA ASN A 143 22.89 -10.54 -8.14
C ASN A 143 21.68 -11.04 -8.94
N SER A 144 21.00 -12.03 -8.35
CA SER A 144 19.72 -12.62 -8.76
C SER A 144 18.80 -11.62 -9.48
N TRP A 145 18.64 -11.78 -10.79
CA TRP A 145 17.60 -11.09 -11.55
C TRP A 145 16.22 -11.37 -10.95
N PHE A 146 15.23 -10.51 -11.14
CA PHE A 146 13.90 -10.72 -10.57
C PHE A 146 12.80 -10.30 -11.53
N CYS A 147 11.58 -10.76 -11.28
CA CYS A 147 10.37 -10.36 -11.99
C CYS A 147 9.41 -9.68 -11.02
N THR A 148 8.62 -8.75 -11.52
CA THR A 148 7.54 -8.04 -10.81
C THR A 148 6.18 -8.43 -11.41
N ASN A 149 5.08 -7.90 -10.84
CA ASN A 149 3.72 -8.07 -11.38
C ASN A 149 3.36 -9.53 -11.70
N ASN A 150 3.73 -10.44 -10.80
CA ASN A 150 3.47 -11.87 -10.86
C ASN A 150 4.09 -12.56 -12.09
N GLY A 151 5.14 -11.97 -12.68
CA GLY A 151 5.96 -12.65 -13.68
C GLY A 151 6.77 -13.79 -13.07
N SER A 152 7.07 -14.80 -13.88
CA SER A 152 7.92 -15.94 -13.51
C SER A 152 9.27 -15.89 -14.21
N CYS A 153 10.28 -16.54 -13.63
CA CYS A 153 11.60 -16.63 -14.24
C CYS A 153 11.63 -17.64 -15.38
N ARG A 154 12.47 -17.38 -16.38
CA ARG A 154 12.79 -18.32 -17.44
C ARG A 154 14.18 -18.88 -17.22
N ASP A 155 14.27 -20.19 -17.04
CA ASP A 155 15.53 -20.89 -16.87
C ASP A 155 16.44 -20.67 -18.08
N ASN A 156 17.74 -20.50 -17.84
CA ASN A 156 18.79 -20.41 -18.86
C ASN A 156 18.62 -19.29 -19.91
N ALA A 157 17.78 -18.28 -19.64
CA ALA A 157 17.71 -17.11 -20.50
C ALA A 157 18.95 -16.22 -20.28
N SER A 158 19.90 -16.29 -21.22
CA SER A 158 21.08 -15.42 -21.25
C SER A 158 20.73 -13.97 -21.61
N ASN A 159 19.68 -13.76 -22.42
CA ASN A 159 19.19 -12.44 -22.75
C ASN A 159 18.35 -11.88 -21.59
N VAL A 160 18.83 -10.79 -20.98
CA VAL A 160 18.17 -10.08 -19.87
C VAL A 160 16.71 -9.72 -20.17
N ASN A 161 16.38 -9.37 -21.42
CA ASN A 161 15.00 -9.03 -21.83
C ASN A 161 14.07 -10.25 -21.93
N LYS A 162 14.60 -11.46 -21.77
CA LYS A 162 13.85 -12.72 -21.82
C LYS A 162 13.94 -13.49 -20.49
N LYS A 163 14.56 -12.94 -19.46
CA LYS A 163 14.68 -13.59 -18.14
C LYS A 163 13.34 -13.73 -17.43
N CYS A 164 12.37 -12.85 -17.71
CA CYS A 164 11.03 -12.94 -17.17
C CYS A 164 10.00 -13.37 -18.21
N SER A 165 9.07 -14.23 -17.78
CA SER A 165 7.80 -14.50 -18.43
C SER A 165 6.71 -13.69 -17.73
N CYS A 166 6.26 -12.63 -18.38
CA CYS A 166 5.31 -11.69 -17.77
C CYS A 166 3.88 -12.22 -17.78
N ALA A 167 3.15 -11.94 -16.70
CA ALA A 167 1.71 -12.14 -16.64
C ALA A 167 0.98 -11.34 -17.72
N ASP A 168 -0.26 -11.73 -18.01
CA ASP A 168 -1.11 -11.04 -18.97
C ASP A 168 -1.28 -9.56 -18.60
N GLY A 169 -1.22 -8.70 -19.61
CA GLY A 169 -1.26 -7.25 -19.40
C GLY A 169 0.08 -6.62 -18.96
N TYR A 170 1.18 -7.37 -18.80
CA TYR A 170 2.49 -6.81 -18.45
C TYR A 170 3.59 -7.14 -19.47
N LYS A 171 4.62 -6.28 -19.53
CA LYS A 171 5.81 -6.39 -20.39
C LYS A 171 7.03 -5.74 -19.70
N GLY A 172 8.20 -5.88 -20.31
CA GLY A 172 9.46 -5.33 -19.82
C GLY A 172 10.41 -6.40 -19.28
N PRO A 173 11.70 -6.07 -19.13
CA PRO A 173 12.73 -6.97 -18.59
C PRO A 173 12.40 -7.57 -17.22
N HIS A 174 11.67 -6.83 -16.39
CA HIS A 174 11.21 -7.24 -15.06
C HIS A 174 9.68 -7.32 -14.97
N CYS A 175 8.96 -7.30 -16.10
CA CYS A 175 7.50 -7.25 -16.15
C CYS A 175 6.87 -6.03 -15.46
N GLU A 176 7.61 -4.93 -15.41
CA GLU A 176 7.30 -3.71 -14.69
C GLU A 176 6.39 -2.74 -15.44
N VAL A 177 6.17 -2.97 -16.73
CA VAL A 177 5.38 -2.09 -17.59
C VAL A 177 4.03 -2.72 -17.89
N LYS A 178 2.94 -2.03 -17.53
CA LYS A 178 1.60 -2.41 -17.98
C LYS A 178 1.53 -2.22 -19.51
N LYS A 179 1.03 -3.23 -20.22
CA LYS A 179 0.68 -3.10 -21.64
C LYS A 179 -0.50 -2.13 -21.71
N ASP A 180 -0.34 -1.04 -22.45
CA ASP A 180 -1.48 -0.20 -22.79
C ASP A 180 -2.52 -1.11 -23.47
N THR A 181 -3.70 -1.25 -22.88
CA THR A 181 -4.84 -1.73 -23.65
C THR A 181 -5.03 -0.67 -24.71
N VAL A 182 -4.70 -1.01 -25.95
CA VAL A 182 -5.24 -0.29 -27.10
C VAL A 182 -6.75 -0.40 -26.98
N VAL A 183 -7.37 0.53 -26.24
CA VAL A 183 -8.69 1.01 -26.62
C VAL A 183 -8.45 1.49 -28.03
N ALA A 184 -8.95 0.72 -29.00
CA ALA A 184 -9.12 1.22 -30.34
C ALA A 184 -9.90 2.53 -30.16
N GLU A 185 -9.22 3.66 -30.30
CA GLU A 185 -9.91 4.89 -30.59
C GLU A 185 -10.66 4.60 -31.87
N GLU A 186 -11.97 4.39 -31.76
CA GLU A 186 -12.85 4.45 -32.92
C GLU A 186 -12.59 5.80 -33.56
N GLN A 187 -11.91 5.80 -34.70
CA GLN A 187 -11.86 6.94 -35.59
C GLN A 187 -13.28 7.14 -36.12
N GLY A 188 -14.05 7.92 -35.36
CA GLY A 188 -15.32 8.48 -35.75
C GLY A 188 -15.11 9.82 -36.45
N GLU A 189 -15.60 9.86 -37.69
CA GLU A 189 -15.89 10.99 -38.59
C GLU A 189 -14.77 11.52 -39.51
#